data_AF-A0A164Z730-F1
#
_entry.id   AF-A0A164Z730-F1
#
_cell.length_a   1.000
_cell.length_b   1.000
_cell.length_c   1.000
_cell.angle_alpha   90.00
_cell.angle_beta   90.00
_cell.angle_gamma   90.00
#
_symmetry.space_group_name_H-M   'P 1'
#
loop_
_entity.id
_entity.type
_entity.pdbx_description
1 polymer ?
#
loop_
_entity_poly.entity_id
_entity_poly.type
_entity_poly.pdbx_seq_one_letter_code
_entity_poly.pdbx_strand_id
1 'polypeptide(L)'
;MPQNEKMLEGETLLAKVRIFADRPLDQIARICGYVGPSGRLLKQKFCYALVLAKGFQVPGREESSPKRRGRQADFTTRVHGNGNLLIGQTYTHRAGIEPGQEFFIEIQADTGSIFLLPCDGRDLRV
;
A
#
# COMPACT_ATOMS: atom_id res chain seq x y z
N MET A 1 5.22 -27.09 -6.43
CA MET A 1 6.10 -26.01 -5.91
C MET A 1 6.01 -24.83 -6.87
N PRO A 2 5.45 -23.65 -6.52
CA PRO A 2 5.54 -22.52 -7.44
C PRO A 2 6.97 -21.99 -7.38
N GLN A 3 7.68 -22.12 -8.49
CA GLN A 3 9.02 -21.57 -8.63
C GLN A 3 8.92 -20.05 -8.47
N ASN A 4 9.78 -19.48 -7.63
CA ASN A 4 9.99 -18.04 -7.51
C ASN A 4 10.73 -17.56 -8.77
N GLU A 5 10.06 -17.64 -9.93
CA GLU A 5 10.62 -17.26 -11.21
C GLU A 5 10.75 -15.74 -11.29
N LYS A 6 11.99 -15.29 -11.37
CA LYS A 6 12.37 -13.91 -11.65
C LYS A 6 11.62 -13.42 -12.89
N MET A 7 11.02 -12.24 -12.82
CA MET A 7 10.30 -11.62 -13.94
C MET A 7 11.21 -11.55 -15.18
N LEU A 8 10.72 -12.05 -16.31
CA LEU A 8 11.46 -12.04 -17.57
C LEU A 8 11.52 -10.62 -18.13
N GLU A 9 12.66 -10.21 -18.67
CA GLU A 9 12.86 -8.87 -19.24
C GLU A 9 13.59 -8.95 -20.60
N GLY A 10 13.57 -7.86 -21.36
CA GLY A 10 14.31 -7.75 -22.63
C GLY A 10 13.93 -8.82 -23.66
N GLU A 11 14.92 -9.36 -24.37
CA GLU A 11 14.70 -10.35 -25.42
C GLU A 11 14.06 -11.65 -24.90
N THR A 12 14.41 -12.07 -23.68
CA THR A 12 13.84 -13.30 -23.08
C THR A 12 12.35 -13.19 -22.86
N LEU A 13 11.87 -12.00 -22.48
CA LEU A 13 10.45 -11.68 -22.37
C LEU A 13 9.76 -11.75 -23.74
N LEU A 14 10.34 -11.11 -24.76
CA LEU A 14 9.77 -11.11 -26.10
C LEU A 14 9.70 -12.51 -26.71
N ALA A 15 10.75 -13.31 -26.55
CA ALA A 15 10.77 -14.70 -27.01
C ALA A 15 9.65 -15.52 -26.36
N LYS A 16 9.48 -15.40 -25.03
CA LYS A 16 8.44 -16.11 -24.29
C LYS A 16 7.04 -15.67 -24.73
N VAL A 17 6.82 -14.37 -24.91
CA VAL A 17 5.53 -13.81 -25.35
C VAL A 17 5.16 -14.30 -26.75
N ARG A 18 6.14 -14.44 -27.66
CA ARG A 18 5.91 -14.98 -29.01
C ARG A 18 5.48 -16.44 -28.99
N ILE A 19 6.03 -17.25 -28.08
CA ILE A 19 5.67 -18.67 -27.92
C ILE A 19 4.21 -18.83 -27.45
N PHE A 20 3.70 -17.91 -26.64
CA PHE A 20 2.36 -18.00 -26.02
C PHE A 20 1.38 -16.94 -26.55
N ALA A 21 1.59 -16.44 -27.77
CA ALA A 21 0.79 -15.35 -28.34
C ALA A 21 -0.69 -15.71 -28.58
N ASP A 22 -1.02 -17.00 -28.57
CA ASP A 22 -2.37 -17.56 -28.64
C ASP A 22 -3.16 -17.41 -27.33
N ARG A 23 -2.49 -17.05 -26.23
CA ARG A 23 -3.10 -16.98 -24.89
C ARG A 23 -3.52 -15.56 -24.50
N PRO A 24 -4.45 -15.43 -23.53
CA PRO A 24 -4.78 -14.13 -22.96
C PRO A 24 -3.56 -13.46 -22.33
N LEU A 25 -3.45 -12.14 -22.48
CA LEU A 25 -2.34 -11.32 -21.97
C LEU A 25 -2.06 -11.58 -20.48
N ASP A 26 -3.11 -11.78 -19.69
CA ASP A 26 -3.02 -12.07 -18.26
C ASP A 26 -2.33 -13.41 -17.96
N GLN A 27 -2.55 -14.43 -18.79
CA GLN A 27 -1.88 -15.72 -18.64
C GLN A 27 -0.42 -15.64 -19.07
N ILE A 28 -0.13 -14.93 -20.16
CA ILE A 28 1.25 -14.69 -20.63
C ILE A 28 2.04 -13.96 -19.54
N ALA A 29 1.46 -12.93 -18.93
CA ALA A 29 2.08 -12.18 -17.83
C ALA A 29 2.40 -13.09 -16.63
N ARG A 30 1.52 -14.03 -16.28
CA ARG A 30 1.78 -15.03 -15.23
C ARG A 30 2.94 -15.96 -15.59
N ILE A 31 2.95 -16.48 -16.83
CA ILE A 31 4.03 -17.35 -17.35
C ILE A 31 5.38 -16.61 -17.37
N CYS A 32 5.38 -15.29 -17.58
CA CYS A 32 6.59 -14.47 -17.59
C CYS A 32 7.01 -13.99 -16.18
N GLY A 33 6.35 -14.47 -15.11
CA GLY A 33 6.71 -14.17 -13.72
C GLY A 33 6.10 -12.90 -13.13
N TYR A 34 5.16 -12.22 -13.81
CA TYR A 34 4.58 -10.95 -13.35
C TYR A 34 3.46 -11.12 -12.33
N VAL A 35 3.73 -11.86 -11.26
CA VAL A 35 2.79 -12.12 -10.16
C VAL A 35 3.42 -11.66 -8.85
N GLY A 36 2.66 -10.88 -8.07
CA GLY A 36 3.09 -10.43 -6.75
C GLY A 36 2.95 -11.52 -5.68
N PRO A 37 3.51 -11.32 -4.48
CA PRO A 37 3.46 -12.30 -3.39
C PRO A 37 2.05 -12.77 -3.00
N SER A 38 1.04 -11.91 -3.18
CA SER A 38 -0.37 -12.23 -2.91
C SER A 38 -1.10 -12.92 -4.07
N GLY A 39 -0.40 -13.33 -5.14
CA GLY A 39 -1.00 -13.90 -6.36
C GLY A 39 -1.59 -12.85 -7.31
N ARG A 40 -1.53 -11.56 -6.93
CA ARG A 40 -1.99 -10.43 -7.75
C ARG A 40 -1.13 -10.27 -9.01
N LEU A 41 -1.79 -10.12 -10.15
CA LEU A 41 -1.14 -9.89 -11.43
C LEU A 41 -0.57 -8.46 -11.51
N LEU A 42 0.67 -8.34 -11.96
CA LEU A 42 1.39 -7.06 -12.08
C LEU A 42 1.33 -6.52 -13.52
N LYS A 43 0.11 -6.33 -14.05
CA LYS A 43 -0.15 -5.94 -15.45
C LYS A 43 0.65 -4.72 -15.89
N GLN A 44 0.70 -3.67 -15.05
CA GLN A 44 1.43 -2.45 -15.36
C GLN A 44 2.94 -2.71 -15.55
N LYS A 45 3.54 -3.54 -14.69
CA LYS A 45 4.96 -3.89 -14.81
C LYS A 45 5.24 -4.74 -16.06
N PHE A 46 4.34 -5.65 -16.39
CA PHE A 46 4.45 -6.49 -17.59
C PHE A 46 4.38 -5.66 -18.87
N CYS A 47 3.35 -4.80 -19.01
CA CYS A 47 3.22 -3.93 -20.17
C CYS A 47 4.43 -3.00 -20.33
N TYR A 48 4.92 -2.45 -19.21
CA TYR A 48 6.11 -1.61 -19.21
C TYR A 48 7.37 -2.35 -19.70
N ALA A 49 7.59 -3.58 -19.22
CA ALA A 49 8.72 -4.39 -19.65
C ALA A 49 8.65 -4.76 -21.14
N LEU A 50 7.46 -4.98 -21.69
CA LEU A 50 7.26 -5.17 -23.13
C LEU A 50 7.65 -3.93 -23.94
N VAL A 51 7.28 -2.75 -23.45
CA VAL A 51 7.62 -1.45 -24.08
C VAL A 51 9.14 -1.26 -24.07
N LEU A 52 9.80 -1.47 -22.93
CA LEU A 52 11.26 -1.40 -22.83
C LEU A 52 11.96 -2.43 -23.72
N ALA A 53 11.50 -3.68 -23.73
CA ALA A 53 12.10 -4.73 -24.54
C ALA A 53 11.99 -4.46 -26.05
N LYS A 54 10.98 -3.69 -26.48
CA LYS A 54 10.85 -3.22 -27.86
C LYS A 54 11.71 -1.99 -28.18
N GLY A 55 12.52 -1.52 -27.23
CA GLY A 55 13.45 -0.40 -27.44
C GLY A 55 12.85 0.98 -27.25
N PHE A 56 11.62 1.08 -26.70
CA PHE A 56 11.05 2.39 -26.38
C PHE A 56 11.70 2.96 -25.12
N GLN A 57 12.20 4.18 -25.20
CA GLN A 57 12.64 4.93 -24.04
C GLN A 57 11.42 5.44 -23.27
N VAL A 58 11.24 5.00 -22.04
CA VAL A 58 10.22 5.57 -21.16
C VAL A 58 10.89 6.65 -20.29
N PRO A 59 10.53 7.93 -20.45
CA PRO A 59 11.06 8.99 -19.60
C PRO A 59 10.64 8.75 -18.14
N GLY A 60 11.59 8.86 -17.21
CA GLY A 60 11.32 8.77 -15.77
C GLY A 60 11.93 7.58 -15.02
N ARG A 61 12.94 6.89 -15.57
CA ARG A 61 13.73 5.92 -14.80
C ARG A 61 14.67 6.63 -13.83
N GLU A 62 14.13 7.09 -12.71
CA GLU A 62 14.92 7.05 -11.48
C GLU A 62 14.89 5.60 -10.98
N GLU A 63 16.03 4.92 -11.12
CA GLU A 63 16.38 3.66 -10.43
C GLU A 63 16.51 3.86 -8.92
N SER A 64 15.51 4.50 -8.32
CA SER A 64 15.40 4.73 -6.90
C SER A 64 14.04 5.31 -6.62
N SER A 65 12.97 4.62 -7.00
CA SER A 65 11.82 4.69 -6.08
C SER A 65 12.31 3.91 -4.87
N PRO A 66 12.62 4.56 -3.72
CA PRO A 66 12.80 3.80 -2.49
C PRO A 66 11.55 2.94 -2.41
N LYS A 67 11.71 1.63 -2.14
CA LYS A 67 10.62 0.76 -1.63
C LYS A 67 9.67 1.70 -0.93
N ARG A 68 8.45 1.95 -1.48
CA ARG A 68 7.48 2.90 -0.90
C ARG A 68 7.61 2.70 0.59
N ARG A 69 8.33 3.61 1.25
CA ARG A 69 8.72 3.43 2.64
C ARG A 69 7.36 3.60 3.26
N GLY A 70 6.73 2.47 3.60
CA GLY A 70 5.30 2.43 3.86
C GLY A 70 5.00 3.60 4.77
N ARG A 71 4.03 4.45 4.38
CA ARG A 71 3.76 5.77 4.98
C ARG A 71 4.30 5.78 6.39
N GLN A 72 5.46 6.41 6.58
CA GLN A 72 5.98 6.54 7.93
C GLN A 72 4.89 7.32 8.67
N ALA A 73 4.52 6.85 9.86
CA ALA A 73 3.50 7.53 10.63
C ALA A 73 4.08 8.90 11.01
N ASP A 74 3.75 9.94 10.25
CA ASP A 74 4.19 11.32 10.49
C ASP A 74 3.50 11.93 11.72
N PHE A 75 2.88 11.10 12.58
CA PHE A 75 2.06 11.47 13.73
C PHE A 75 1.08 12.62 13.46
N THR A 76 0.63 12.72 12.21
CA THR A 76 -0.30 13.75 11.74
C THR A 76 -1.46 13.07 11.04
N THR A 77 -2.66 13.58 11.28
CA THR A 77 -3.88 13.17 10.59
C THR A 77 -4.58 14.43 10.07
N ARG A 78 -5.40 14.28 9.03
CA ARG A 78 -6.15 15.39 8.44
C ARG A 78 -7.63 15.17 8.71
N VAL A 79 -8.35 16.26 8.97
CA VAL A 79 -9.81 16.25 9.00
C VAL A 79 -10.31 15.83 7.61
N HIS A 80 -11.16 14.81 7.58
CA HIS A 80 -11.76 14.31 6.35
C HIS A 80 -12.78 15.33 5.82
N GLY A 81 -13.18 15.21 4.54
CA GLY A 81 -14.15 16.14 3.93
C GLY A 81 -15.52 16.20 4.63
N ASN A 82 -15.83 15.21 5.47
CA ASN A 82 -17.03 15.17 6.31
C ASN A 82 -16.83 15.77 7.71
N GLY A 83 -15.68 16.36 8.01
CA GLY A 83 -15.38 16.94 9.32
C GLY A 83 -14.84 15.96 10.37
N ASN A 84 -14.77 14.66 10.07
CA ASN A 84 -14.29 13.67 11.04
C ASN A 84 -12.77 13.56 11.04
N LEU A 85 -12.21 13.30 12.22
CA LEU A 85 -10.82 12.95 12.42
C LEU A 85 -10.72 11.46 12.72
N LEU A 86 -9.86 10.76 11.98
CA LEU A 86 -9.62 9.32 12.17
C LEU A 86 -8.21 9.09 12.71
N ILE A 87 -8.12 8.31 13.79
CA ILE A 87 -6.87 7.82 14.35
C ILE A 87 -6.64 6.41 13.82
N GLY A 88 -5.61 6.23 13.00
CA GLY A 88 -5.29 4.94 12.39
C GLY A 88 -4.76 3.92 13.41
N GLN A 89 -4.90 2.63 13.06
CA GLN A 89 -4.52 1.49 13.92
C GLN A 89 -3.06 1.53 14.40
N THR A 90 -2.14 2.08 13.61
CA THR A 90 -0.73 2.23 14.00
C THR A 90 -0.56 3.11 15.25
N TYR A 91 -1.41 4.13 15.43
CA TYR A 91 -1.35 5.01 16.58
C TYR A 91 -2.05 4.40 17.79
N THR A 92 -3.25 3.82 17.59
CA THR A 92 -4.00 3.17 18.67
C THR A 92 -3.21 1.99 19.25
N HIS A 93 -2.59 1.16 18.41
CA HIS A 93 -1.73 0.06 18.88
C HIS A 93 -0.48 0.57 19.63
N ARG A 94 0.14 1.68 19.20
CA ARG A 94 1.27 2.30 19.93
C ARG A 94 0.84 2.89 21.27
N ALA A 95 -0.39 3.38 21.36
CA ALA A 95 -0.99 3.88 22.58
C ALA A 95 -1.57 2.76 23.48
N GLY A 96 -1.50 1.49 23.07
CA GLY A 96 -2.05 0.37 23.84
C GLY A 96 -3.57 0.37 23.90
N ILE A 97 -4.23 0.96 22.90
CA ILE A 97 -5.69 1.04 22.81
C ILE A 97 -6.23 -0.24 22.17
N GLU A 98 -7.09 -0.93 22.90
CA GLU A 98 -7.72 -2.19 22.49
C GLU A 98 -9.14 -1.97 21.94
N PRO A 99 -9.62 -2.85 21.04
CA PRO A 99 -11.00 -2.80 20.56
C PRO A 99 -12.01 -2.87 21.72
N GLY A 100 -12.97 -1.94 21.71
CA GLY A 100 -14.02 -1.85 22.74
C GLY A 100 -13.69 -0.94 23.92
N GLN A 101 -12.48 -0.35 23.98
CA GLN A 101 -12.20 0.69 24.95
C GLN A 101 -12.92 2.01 24.61
N GLU A 102 -13.44 2.66 25.64
CA GLU A 102 -14.12 3.95 25.55
C GLU A 102 -13.27 5.06 26.17
N PHE A 103 -13.44 6.28 25.65
CA PHE A 103 -12.72 7.46 26.09
C PHE A 103 -13.65 8.66 26.21
N PHE A 104 -13.45 9.49 27.22
CA PHE A 104 -14.00 10.83 27.26
C PHE A 104 -13.17 11.75 26.36
N ILE A 105 -13.87 12.62 25.62
CA ILE A 105 -13.25 13.65 24.79
C ILE A 105 -13.29 14.96 25.57
N GLU A 106 -12.12 15.47 25.92
CA GLU A 106 -11.97 16.80 26.53
C GLU A 106 -11.32 17.75 25.52
N ILE A 107 -11.92 18.93 25.34
CA ILE A 107 -11.40 19.98 24.46
C ILE A 107 -10.88 21.11 25.35
N GLN A 108 -9.58 21.37 25.28
CA GLN A 108 -8.98 22.52 25.95
C GLN A 108 -9.32 23.79 25.18
N ALA A 109 -10.07 24.70 25.80
CA ALA A 109 -10.57 25.91 25.14
C ALA A 109 -9.46 26.93 24.79
N ASP A 110 -8.37 26.93 25.55
CA ASP A 110 -7.21 27.81 25.38
C ASP A 110 -6.29 27.37 24.25
N THR A 111 -6.04 26.06 24.13
CA THR A 111 -5.13 25.51 23.12
C THR A 111 -5.84 24.90 21.90
N GLY A 112 -7.14 24.62 22.00
CA GLY A 112 -7.88 23.84 21.02
C GLY A 112 -7.50 22.36 20.98
N SER A 113 -6.69 21.89 21.95
CA SER A 113 -6.23 20.50 22.01
C SER A 113 -7.36 19.56 22.37
N ILE A 114 -7.36 18.37 21.75
CA ILE A 114 -8.32 17.29 22.03
C ILE A 114 -7.60 16.20 22.82
N PHE A 115 -8.10 15.92 24.02
CA PHE A 115 -7.60 14.83 24.88
C PHE A 115 -8.59 13.67 24.88
N LEU A 116 -8.05 12.46 24.85
CA LEU A 116 -8.79 11.22 25.02
C LEU A 116 -8.44 10.64 26.40
N LEU A 117 -9.41 10.62 27.31
CA LEU A 117 -9.23 10.13 28.68
C LEU A 117 -9.91 8.76 28.81
N PRO A 118 -9.22 7.69 29.22
CA PRO A 118 -9.82 6.37 29.38
C PRO A 118 -11.05 6.39 30.29
N CYS A 119 -12.12 5.71 29.88
CA CYS A 119 -13.27 5.46 30.74
C CYS A 119 -12.96 4.26 31.64
N ASP A 120 -12.32 4.46 32.81
CA ASP A 120 -11.89 3.37 33.71
C ASP A 120 -13.04 2.67 34.48
N GLY A 121 -14.27 2.71 33.96
CA GLY A 121 -15.46 2.14 34.62
C GLY A 121 -15.76 2.72 36.00
N ARG A 122 -15.06 3.79 36.41
CA ARG A 122 -15.25 4.55 37.64
C ARG A 122 -15.54 6.01 37.30
N ASP A 123 -16.74 6.20 36.78
CA ASP A 123 -17.74 7.20 37.13
C ASP A 123 -17.38 8.67 37.49
N LEU A 124 -18.34 9.55 37.18
CA LEU A 124 -18.58 10.91 37.70
C LEU A 124 -17.93 12.11 36.96
N ARG A 125 -18.68 12.68 36.01
CA ARG A 125 -18.95 14.13 36.03
C ARG A 125 -20.45 14.36 35.94
N VAL A 126 -20.99 14.90 37.03
CA VAL A 126 -22.33 15.49 37.20
C VAL A 126 -22.52 16.63 36.20
#